data_AF-A0A1D7XM90-F1
#
_entry.id   AF-A0A1D7XM90-F1
#
_cell.length_a   1.000
_cell.length_b   1.000
_cell.length_c   1.000
_cell.angle_alpha   90.00
_cell.angle_beta   90.00
_cell.angle_gamma   90.00
#
_symmetry.space_group_name_H-M   'P 1'
#
loop_
_entity.id
_entity.type
_entity.pdbx_description
1 polymer ?
#
loop_
_entity_poly.entity_id
_entity_poly.type
_entity_poly.pdbx_seq_one_letter_code
_entity_poly.pdbx_strand_id
1 'polypeptide(L)'
;MPLPDDLRIRKALFNKYFPTEDWERAFYLCTNEVKRISKYTGLSFNEVQELPLSLFLLYRKESWIYSFGRTEEGKEFLKTLWRLQQTKADTKAIREFQTRR
;
A
#
# COMPACT_ATOMS: atom_id res chain seq x y z
N MET A 1 -7.90 1.97 -6.56
CA MET A 1 -8.05 0.70 -7.29
C MET A 1 -9.42 0.15 -6.90
N PRO A 2 -10.39 0.06 -7.82
CA PRO A 2 -11.63 -0.65 -7.52
C PRO A 2 -11.27 -2.10 -7.16
N LEU A 3 -11.79 -2.58 -6.04
CA LEU A 3 -11.59 -3.97 -5.63
C LEU A 3 -12.56 -4.85 -6.42
N PRO A 4 -12.17 -6.09 -6.79
CA PRO A 4 -13.10 -7.04 -7.37
C PRO A 4 -14.29 -7.30 -6.42
N ASP A 5 -15.50 -7.37 -6.98
CA ASP A 5 -16.72 -7.62 -6.20
C ASP A 5 -16.72 -9.03 -5.59
N ASP A 6 -16.11 -10.00 -6.27
CA ASP A 6 -15.98 -11.37 -5.79
C ASP A 6 -15.07 -11.44 -4.55
N LEU A 7 -15.68 -11.87 -3.43
CA LEU A 7 -15.04 -12.10 -2.14
C LEU A 7 -13.84 -13.07 -2.21
N ARG A 8 -13.92 -14.11 -3.03
CA ARG A 8 -12.86 -15.12 -3.18
C ARG A 8 -11.64 -14.51 -3.84
N ILE A 9 -11.85 -13.78 -4.94
CA ILE A 9 -10.79 -13.07 -5.67
C ILE A 9 -10.15 -12.02 -4.78
N ARG A 10 -10.96 -11.22 -4.09
CA ARG A 10 -10.49 -10.21 -3.14
C ARG A 10 -9.65 -10.81 -2.01
N LYS A 11 -10.10 -11.92 -1.40
CA LYS A 11 -9.35 -12.62 -0.35
C LYS A 11 -8.04 -13.19 -0.86
N ALA A 12 -8.04 -13.80 -2.06
CA ALA A 12 -6.81 -14.29 -2.69
C ALA A 12 -5.81 -13.16 -2.97
N LEU A 13 -6.30 -11.99 -3.41
CA LEU A 13 -5.47 -10.82 -3.64
C LEU A 13 -4.85 -10.28 -2.34
N PHE A 14 -5.63 -10.18 -1.26
CA PHE A 14 -5.10 -9.83 0.05
C PHE A 14 -4.06 -10.83 0.54
N ASN A 15 -4.34 -12.13 0.47
CA ASN A 15 -3.38 -13.15 0.92
C ASN A 15 -2.08 -13.13 0.11
N LYS A 16 -2.13 -12.84 -1.19
CA LYS A 16 -0.96 -12.80 -2.06
C LYS A 16 -0.05 -11.58 -1.80
N TYR A 17 -0.65 -10.40 -1.64
CA TYR A 17 0.11 -9.14 -1.58
C TYR A 17 0.26 -8.58 -0.17
N PHE A 18 -0.55 -9.06 0.78
CA PHE A 18 -0.53 -8.71 2.19
C PHE A 18 -0.55 -9.98 3.05
N PRO A 19 0.44 -10.88 2.87
CA PRO A 19 0.56 -12.03 3.75
C PRO A 19 0.68 -11.51 5.18
N THR A 20 -0.22 -11.97 6.05
CA THR A 20 -0.25 -11.58 7.46
C THR A 20 -0.46 -12.82 8.29
N GLU A 21 0.43 -13.04 9.25
CA GLU A 21 0.33 -14.15 10.20
C GLU A 21 -0.70 -13.83 11.28
N ASP A 22 -1.21 -14.85 11.97
CA ASP A 22 -2.25 -14.68 12.99
C ASP A 22 -1.78 -13.80 14.15
N TRP A 23 -0.51 -13.89 14.54
CA TRP A 23 0.05 -13.04 15.59
C TRP A 23 0.16 -11.57 15.14
N GLU A 24 0.45 -11.29 13.88
CA GLU A 24 0.49 -9.92 13.35
C GLU A 24 -0.90 -9.26 13.39
N ARG A 25 -1.95 -10.05 13.18
CA ARG A 25 -3.34 -9.60 13.32
C ARG A 25 -3.69 -9.32 14.78
N ALA A 26 -3.23 -10.17 15.71
CA ALA A 26 -3.47 -10.03 17.13
C ALA A 26 -2.79 -8.78 17.72
N PHE A 27 -1.58 -8.46 17.26
CA PHE A 27 -0.78 -7.33 17.74
C PHE A 27 -0.80 -6.12 16.79
N TYR A 28 -1.95 -5.85 16.16
CA TYR A 28 -2.13 -4.68 15.32
C TYR A 28 -2.22 -3.39 16.15
N LEU A 29 -1.37 -2.42 15.82
CA LEU A 29 -1.44 -1.07 16.39
C LEU A 29 -2.60 -0.28 15.77
N CYS A 30 -3.70 -0.11 16.52
CA CYS A 30 -4.86 0.65 16.07
C CYS A 30 -4.57 2.12 15.72
N THR A 31 -3.52 2.70 16.33
CA THR A 31 -3.09 4.10 16.09
C THR A 31 -1.97 4.23 15.05
N ASN A 32 -1.62 3.15 14.34
CA ASN A 32 -0.48 3.14 13.41
C ASN A 32 -0.59 4.23 12.32
N GLU A 33 -1.81 4.49 11.83
CA GLU A 33 -2.03 5.55 10.83
C GLU A 33 -1.69 6.93 11.38
N VAL A 34 -2.24 7.29 12.54
CA VAL A 34 -1.97 8.57 13.21
C VAL A 34 -0.49 8.70 13.55
N LYS A 35 0.13 7.64 14.07
CA LYS A 35 1.56 7.61 14.38
C LYS A 35 2.42 7.88 13.15
N ARG A 36 2.08 7.30 12.01
CA ARG A 36 2.83 7.47 10.76
C ARG A 36 2.68 8.88 10.19
N ILE A 37 1.47 9.43 10.21
CA ILE A 37 1.22 10.83 9.81
C ILE A 37 1.99 11.79 10.71
N SER A 38 1.92 11.58 12.03
CA SER A 38 2.67 12.36 13.02
C SER A 38 4.17 12.32 12.74
N LYS A 39 4.75 11.12 12.54
CA LYS A 39 6.17 10.97 12.20
C LYS A 39 6.57 11.65 10.88
N TYR A 40 5.69 11.67 9.90
CA TYR A 40 5.93 12.27 8.58
C TYR A 40 5.83 13.81 8.62
N THR A 41 4.85 14.35 9.34
CA THR A 41 4.53 15.79 9.36
C THR A 41 5.17 16.56 10.50
N GLY A 42 5.55 15.88 11.59
CA GLY A 42 5.98 16.50 12.85
C GLY A 42 4.82 16.91 13.78
N LEU A 43 3.56 16.73 13.35
CA LEU A 43 2.38 17.04 14.15
C LEU A 43 2.21 16.06 15.31
N SER A 44 1.68 16.53 16.43
CA SER A 44 1.21 15.69 17.53
C SER A 44 -0.04 14.89 17.15
N PHE A 45 -0.39 13.88 17.95
CA PHE A 45 -1.56 13.05 17.66
C PHE A 45 -2.86 13.84 17.70
N ASN A 46 -2.95 14.85 18.57
CA ASN A 46 -4.13 15.72 18.67
C ASN A 46 -4.25 16.58 17.40
N GLU A 47 -3.16 17.21 16.97
CA GLU A 47 -3.14 18.01 15.75
C GLU A 47 -3.52 17.19 14.51
N VAL A 48 -3.08 15.93 14.43
CA VAL A 48 -3.47 15.02 13.34
C VAL A 48 -4.97 14.71 13.36
N GLN A 49 -5.59 14.58 14.54
CA GLN A 49 -7.03 14.33 14.64
C GLN A 49 -7.90 15.55 14.31
N GLU A 50 -7.38 16.75 14.55
CA GLU A 50 -8.04 18.02 14.23
C GLU A 50 -7.87 18.44 12.75
N LEU A 51 -7.13 17.67 11.94
CA LEU A 51 -6.95 17.99 10.53
C LEU A 51 -8.27 17.93 9.76
N PRO A 52 -8.52 18.89 8.84
CA PRO A 52 -9.56 18.74 7.83
C PRO A 52 -9.42 17.41 7.09
N LEU A 53 -10.54 16.74 6.82
CA LEU A 53 -10.55 15.40 6.22
C LEU A 53 -9.70 15.28 4.95
N SER A 54 -9.72 16.32 4.09
CA SER A 54 -8.90 16.35 2.87
C SER A 54 -7.40 16.29 3.15
N LEU A 55 -6.92 17.06 4.13
CA LEU A 55 -5.53 17.08 4.55
C LEU A 55 -5.15 15.78 5.26
N PHE A 56 -6.03 15.26 6.12
CA PHE A 56 -5.82 13.97 6.76
C PHE A 56 -5.62 12.86 5.72
N LEU A 57 -6.49 12.77 4.71
CA LEU A 57 -6.40 11.77 3.65
C LEU A 57 -5.15 11.95 2.78
N LEU A 58 -4.77 13.21 2.49
CA LEU A 58 -3.54 13.53 1.76
C LEU A 58 -2.31 13.05 2.53
N TYR A 59 -2.15 13.46 3.79
CA TYR A 59 -0.99 13.06 4.61
C TYR A 59 -0.98 11.58 4.94
N ARG A 60 -2.15 10.95 5.08
CA ARG A 60 -2.22 9.48 5.22
C ARG A 60 -1.58 8.80 4.01
N LYS A 61 -1.89 9.24 2.79
CA LYS A 61 -1.28 8.69 1.57
C LYS A 61 0.21 9.00 1.49
N GLU A 62 0.61 10.26 1.66
CA GLU A 62 2.01 10.69 1.54
C GLU A 62 2.91 10.01 2.58
N SER A 63 2.45 9.93 3.83
CA SER A 63 3.20 9.27 4.91
C SER A 63 3.38 7.76 4.66
N TRP A 64 2.42 7.11 4.00
CA TRP A 64 2.57 5.73 3.52
C TRP A 64 3.67 5.64 2.46
N ILE A 65 3.59 6.43 1.38
CA ILE A 65 4.57 6.42 0.30
C ILE A 65 5.98 6.69 0.85
N TYR A 66 6.11 7.70 1.72
CA TYR A 66 7.36 8.00 2.41
C TYR A 66 7.87 6.80 3.20
N SER A 67 7.03 6.17 4.03
CA SER A 67 7.44 5.02 4.86
C SER A 67 7.97 3.85 4.03
N PHE A 68 7.26 3.47 2.96
CA PHE A 68 7.68 2.35 2.11
C PHE A 68 8.88 2.68 1.23
N GLY A 69 9.06 3.95 0.84
CA GLY A 69 10.20 4.39 0.05
C GLY A 69 11.57 4.32 0.77
N ARG A 70 11.59 4.14 2.10
CA ARG A 70 12.81 4.12 2.92
C ARG A 70 13.57 2.80 2.90
N THR A 71 12.89 1.70 2.58
CA THR A 71 13.44 0.33 2.58
C THR A 71 13.37 -0.24 1.18
N GLU A 72 14.28 -1.14 0.82
CA GLU A 72 14.27 -1.72 -0.53
C GLU A 72 13.06 -2.63 -0.74
N GLU A 73 12.69 -3.42 0.26
CA GLU A 73 11.48 -4.25 0.28
C GLU A 73 10.23 -3.39 0.09
N GLY A 74 10.18 -2.25 0.77
CA GLY A 74 9.08 -1.30 0.65
C GLY A 74 8.99 -0.65 -0.74
N LYS A 75 10.12 -0.34 -1.38
CA LYS A 75 10.13 0.14 -2.77
C LYS A 75 9.63 -0.94 -3.74
N GLU A 76 10.04 -2.20 -3.57
CA GLU A 76 9.54 -3.31 -4.38
C GLU A 76 8.03 -3.52 -4.20
N PHE A 77 7.54 -3.33 -2.98
CA PHE A 77 6.10 -3.33 -2.70
C PHE A 77 5.39 -2.18 -3.46
N LEU A 78 5.92 -0.96 -3.42
CA LEU A 78 5.38 0.17 -4.19
C LEU A 78 5.40 -0.08 -5.71
N LYS A 79 6.47 -0.68 -6.26
CA LYS A 79 6.54 -1.10 -7.67
C LYS A 79 5.46 -2.12 -8.00
N THR A 80 5.19 -3.05 -7.09
CA THR A 80 4.12 -4.04 -7.25
C THR A 80 2.75 -3.39 -7.28
N LEU A 81 2.46 -2.45 -6.37
CA LEU A 81 1.23 -1.67 -6.40
C LEU A 81 1.07 -0.86 -7.68
N TRP A 82 2.15 -0.25 -8.17
CA TRP A 82 2.15 0.48 -9.44
C TRP A 82 1.85 -0.44 -10.63
N ARG A 83 2.43 -1.64 -10.67
CA ARG A 83 2.14 -2.66 -11.70
C ARG A 83 0.67 -3.07 -11.69
N LEU A 84 0.08 -3.26 -10.51
CA LEU A 84 -1.34 -3.63 -10.37
C LEU A 84 -2.32 -2.55 -10.88
N GLN A 85 -1.88 -1.29 -10.91
CA GLN A 85 -2.69 -0.19 -11.45
C GLN A 85 -2.61 -0.08 -12.98
N GLN A 86 -1.67 -0.78 -13.63
CA GLN A 86 -1.55 -0.74 -15.08
C GLN A 86 -2.68 -1.56 -15.71
N THR A 87 -3.48 -0.91 -16.54
CA THR A 87 -4.60 -1.53 -17.27
C THR A 87 -4.22 -2.01 -18.66
N LYS A 88 -3.08 -1.55 -19.19
CA LYS A 88 -2.55 -1.95 -20.49
C LYS A 88 -1.57 -3.11 -20.33
N ALA A 89 -1.65 -4.07 -21.23
CA ALA A 89 -0.70 -5.18 -21.26
C ALA A 89 0.72 -4.69 -21.60
N ASP A 90 1.72 -5.21 -20.90
CA ASP A 90 3.13 -5.01 -21.24
C ASP A 90 3.51 -5.90 -22.43
N THR A 91 3.20 -5.40 -23.64
CA THR A 91 3.44 -6.13 -24.89
C THR A 91 4.91 -6.39 -25.17
N LYS A 92 5.82 -5.58 -24.60
CA LYS A 92 7.26 -5.78 -24.73
C LYS A 92 7.69 -7.02 -23.94
N ALA A 93 7.29 -7.12 -22.67
CA ALA A 93 7.59 -8.29 -21.84
C ALA A 93 7.01 -9.58 -22.44
N ILE A 94 5.80 -9.52 -23.02
CA ILE A 94 5.18 -10.66 -23.71
C ILE A 94 6.02 -11.11 -24.91
N ARG A 95 6.47 -10.17 -25.76
CA ARG A 95 7.30 -10.48 -26.93
C ARG A 95 8.65 -11.07 -26.53
N GLU A 96 9.31 -10.49 -25.52
CA GLU A 96 10.58 -11.01 -24.99
C GLU A 96 10.45 -12.42 -24.43
N PHE A 97 9.36 -12.72 -23.72
CA PHE A 97 9.08 -14.07 -23.22
C PHE A 97 8.87 -15.08 -24.36
N GLN A 98 8.15 -14.68 -25.42
CA GLN A 98 7.93 -15.54 -26.60
C GLN A 98 9.23 -15.84 -27.34
N THR A 99 10.17 -14.90 -27.43
CA THR A 99 11.49 -15.12 -28.08
C THR A 99 12.47 -15.96 -27.27
N ARG A 100 12.22 -16.19 -25.98
CA ARG A 100 13.06 -17.05 -25.12
C ARG A 100 12.64 -18.52 -25.14
N ARG A 101 11.58 -18.83 -25.88
CA ARG A 101 11.03 -20.19 -26.07
C ARG A 101 11.53 -20.78 -27.38
#